data_AF-A0A2E8VPL4-F1
#
_entry.id   AF-A0A2E8VPL4-F1
#
_cell.length_a   1.000
_cell.length_b   1.000
_cell.length_c   1.000
_cell.angle_alpha   90.00
_cell.angle_beta   90.00
_cell.angle_gamma   90.00
#
_symmetry.space_group_name_H-M   'P 1'
#
loop_
_entity.id
_entity.type
_entity.pdbx_description
1 polymer ?
#
loop_
_entity_poly.entity_id
_entity_poly.type
_entity_poly.pdbx_seq_one_letter_code
_entity_poly.pdbx_strand_id
1 'polypeptide(L)'
;MSDTAAAHPDTLADGVDGFVDDWSADKQTFQVHWGKAMMWIFLLSDTFVFSCFLVGYMKVRISTTVVWPLPTEVFALTVAGVSVPLLLIAIMTFILITSSGTMALAVNMGYRGNKKA
;
A
#
# COMPACT_ATOMS: atom_id res chain seq x y z
N MET A 1 -38.85 53.40 -0.28
CA MET A 1 -37.80 52.82 -1.13
C MET A 1 -37.29 51.59 -0.40
N SER A 2 -37.71 50.45 -0.91
CA SER A 2 -37.62 49.14 -0.29
C SER A 2 -36.41 48.44 -0.86
N ASP A 3 -35.45 48.05 -0.03
CA ASP A 3 -34.45 47.04 -0.38
C ASP A 3 -34.29 46.10 0.81
N THR A 4 -35.10 45.04 0.78
CA THR A 4 -34.88 43.81 1.54
C THR A 4 -35.34 42.68 0.65
N ALA A 5 -34.40 42.04 -0.03
CA ALA A 5 -34.57 40.74 -0.66
C ALA A 5 -33.16 40.10 -0.67
N ALA A 6 -32.83 39.39 0.41
CA ALA A 6 -32.97 37.94 0.51
C ALA A 6 -31.73 37.24 -0.07
N ALA A 7 -30.89 36.78 0.85
CA ALA A 7 -29.88 35.77 0.59
C ALA A 7 -30.52 34.58 -0.14
N HIS A 8 -29.97 34.22 -1.30
CA HIS A 8 -30.34 32.98 -1.98
C HIS A 8 -29.62 31.85 -1.24
N PRO A 9 -30.33 30.86 -0.67
CA PRO A 9 -29.67 29.67 -0.17
C PRO A 9 -29.17 28.89 -1.39
N ASP A 10 -27.89 28.53 -1.40
CA ASP A 10 -27.39 27.45 -2.23
C ASP A 10 -28.14 26.19 -1.80
N THR A 11 -29.17 25.81 -2.57
CA THR A 11 -29.87 24.55 -2.41
C THR A 11 -28.94 23.43 -2.84
N LEU A 12 -28.04 23.03 -1.95
CA LEU A 12 -27.33 21.76 -2.06
C LEU A 12 -28.41 20.67 -2.03
N ALA A 13 -28.49 19.89 -3.10
CA ALA A 13 -29.44 18.78 -3.19
C ALA A 13 -29.20 17.83 -2.01
N ASP A 14 -30.17 17.74 -1.11
CA ASP A 14 -30.03 16.99 0.14
C ASP A 14 -30.52 15.55 -0.09
N GLY A 15 -29.63 14.58 0.12
CA GLY A 15 -29.93 13.15 -0.01
C GLY A 15 -29.08 12.40 -1.03
N VAL A 16 -29.52 11.20 -1.39
CA VAL A 16 -28.79 10.27 -2.28
C VAL A 16 -28.49 10.88 -3.65
N ASP A 17 -29.35 11.77 -4.13
CA ASP A 17 -29.18 12.46 -5.41
C ASP A 17 -28.05 13.49 -5.36
N GLY A 18 -27.88 14.21 -4.24
CA GLY A 18 -26.73 15.08 -4.02
C GLY A 18 -25.41 14.31 -3.89
N PHE A 19 -25.45 13.12 -3.28
CA PHE A 19 -24.30 12.23 -3.23
C PHE A 19 -23.95 11.66 -4.62
N VAL A 20 -24.94 11.31 -5.44
CA VAL A 20 -24.71 10.83 -6.82
C VAL A 20 -24.20 11.95 -7.73
N ASP A 21 -24.71 13.18 -7.57
CA ASP A 21 -24.20 14.34 -8.30
C ASP A 21 -22.76 14.69 -7.89
N ASP A 22 -22.44 14.66 -6.59
CA ASP A 22 -21.07 14.86 -6.09
C ASP A 22 -20.11 13.74 -6.55
N TRP A 23 -20.57 12.48 -6.50
CA TRP A 23 -19.82 11.31 -6.96
C TRP A 23 -19.64 11.28 -8.48
N SER A 24 -20.60 11.78 -9.25
CA SER A 24 -20.52 11.85 -10.72
C SER A 24 -19.72 13.05 -11.21
N ALA A 25 -19.74 14.18 -10.47
CA ALA A 25 -18.82 15.30 -10.63
C ALA A 25 -17.37 14.89 -10.33
N ASP A 26 -17.16 13.93 -9.42
CA ASP A 26 -15.86 13.37 -9.07
C ASP A 26 -15.15 12.63 -10.24
N LYS A 27 -15.85 12.40 -11.36
CA LYS A 27 -15.24 11.94 -12.61
C LYS A 27 -14.24 12.95 -13.19
N GLN A 28 -14.32 14.23 -12.81
CA GLN A 28 -13.31 15.25 -13.08
C GLN A 28 -12.29 15.45 -11.95
N THR A 29 -12.52 14.92 -10.74
CA THR A 29 -11.64 15.12 -9.56
C THR A 29 -10.41 14.20 -9.58
N PHE A 30 -10.47 13.05 -10.26
CA PHE A 30 -9.27 12.25 -10.51
C PHE A 30 -8.44 12.86 -11.65
N GLN A 31 -7.82 14.03 -11.42
CA GLN A 31 -6.74 14.62 -12.24
C GLN A 31 -5.44 13.81 -12.12
N VAL A 32 -5.56 12.48 -12.04
CA VAL A 32 -4.45 11.56 -11.96
C VAL A 32 -4.27 10.99 -13.35
N HIS A 33 -3.11 11.25 -13.96
CA HIS A 33 -2.73 10.67 -15.24
C HIS A 33 -3.02 9.16 -15.21
N TRP A 34 -3.72 8.63 -16.22
CA TRP A 34 -4.20 7.24 -16.23
C TRP A 34 -3.12 6.20 -15.87
N GLY A 35 -1.85 6.44 -16.27
CA GLY A 35 -0.71 5.60 -15.88
C GLY A 35 -0.40 5.58 -14.37
N LYS A 36 -0.61 6.69 -13.65
CA LYS A 36 -0.48 6.75 -12.19
C LYS A 36 -1.63 5.99 -11.51
N ALA A 37 -2.85 6.10 -12.03
CA ALA A 37 -4.02 5.39 -11.47
C ALA A 37 -3.84 3.87 -11.55
N MET A 38 -3.31 3.36 -12.67
CA MET A 38 -2.99 1.93 -12.84
C MET A 38 -1.95 1.44 -11.83
N MET A 39 -0.94 2.25 -11.49
CA MET A 39 0.03 1.92 -10.45
C MET A 39 -0.64 1.79 -9.08
N TRP A 40 -1.55 2.70 -8.72
CA TRP A 40 -2.27 2.64 -7.45
C TRP A 40 -3.17 1.41 -7.34
N ILE A 41 -3.86 1.03 -8.43
CA ILE A 41 -4.68 -0.18 -8.47
C ILE A 41 -3.82 -1.43 -8.29
N PHE A 42 -2.66 -1.49 -8.95
CA PHE A 42 -1.70 -2.59 -8.80
C PHE A 42 -1.14 -2.71 -7.37
N LEU A 43 -0.73 -1.59 -6.76
CA LEU A 43 -0.25 -1.60 -5.38
C LEU A 43 -1.35 -2.02 -4.39
N LEU A 44 -2.59 -1.59 -4.63
CA LEU A 44 -3.73 -2.00 -3.82
C LEU A 44 -4.01 -3.50 -3.98
N SER A 45 -3.93 -4.05 -5.20
CA SER A 45 -4.12 -5.48 -5.43
C SER A 45 -3.06 -6.32 -4.74
N ASP A 46 -1.79 -5.89 -4.78
CA ASP A 46 -0.70 -6.59 -4.09
C ASP A 46 -0.94 -6.58 -2.57
N THR A 47 -1.31 -5.43 -2.01
CA THR A 47 -1.63 -5.29 -0.58
C THR A 47 -2.81 -6.16 -0.17
N PHE A 48 -3.83 -6.26 -1.00
CA PHE A 48 -4.99 -7.12 -0.77
C PHE A 48 -4.60 -8.60 -0.76
N VAL A 49 -3.81 -9.06 -1.73
CA VAL A 49 -3.31 -10.44 -1.79
C VAL A 49 -2.47 -10.78 -0.56
N PHE A 50 -1.55 -9.90 -0.14
CA PHE A 50 -0.79 -10.06 1.10
C PHE A 50 -1.70 -10.14 2.34
N SER A 51 -2.74 -9.32 2.39
CA SER A 51 -3.70 -9.33 3.49
C SER A 51 -4.48 -10.65 3.58
N CYS A 52 -4.92 -11.19 2.44
CA CYS A 52 -5.53 -12.52 2.39
C CYS A 52 -4.59 -13.61 2.91
N PHE A 53 -3.31 -13.58 2.53
CA PHE A 53 -2.33 -14.53 3.05
C PHE A 53 -2.10 -14.37 4.55
N LEU A 54 -2.05 -13.14 5.06
CA LEU A 54 -1.88 -12.87 6.50
C LEU A 54 -3.07 -13.39 7.31
N VAL A 55 -4.31 -13.14 6.84
CA VAL A 55 -5.52 -13.66 7.47
C VAL A 55 -5.57 -15.19 7.40
N GLY A 56 -5.20 -15.79 6.27
CA GLY A 56 -5.08 -17.24 6.13
C GLY A 56 -4.06 -17.84 7.10
N TYR A 57 -2.88 -17.23 7.22
CA TYR A 57 -1.86 -17.61 8.20
C TYR A 57 -2.39 -17.51 9.63
N MET A 58 -3.04 -16.39 9.97
CA MET A 58 -3.62 -16.19 11.31
C MET A 58 -4.70 -17.23 11.61
N LYS A 59 -5.56 -17.56 10.64
CA LYS A 59 -6.58 -18.60 10.78
C LYS A 59 -5.95 -19.95 11.12
N VAL A 60 -4.96 -20.38 10.34
CA VAL A 60 -4.23 -21.63 10.59
C VAL A 60 -3.56 -21.60 11.97
N ARG A 61 -2.99 -20.46 12.35
CA ARG A 61 -2.29 -20.31 13.62
C ARG A 61 -3.22 -20.40 14.84
N ILE A 62 -4.44 -19.90 14.72
CA ILE A 62 -5.46 -19.99 15.78
C ILE A 62 -6.13 -21.38 15.78
N SER A 63 -6.40 -21.97 14.61
CA SER A 63 -7.16 -23.21 14.51
C SER A 63 -6.33 -24.47 14.76
N THR A 64 -5.01 -24.38 14.70
CA THR A 64 -4.13 -25.53 14.90
C THR A 64 -4.04 -25.90 16.39
N THR A 65 -4.28 -27.17 16.69
CA THR A 65 -4.13 -27.74 18.04
C THR A 65 -2.75 -28.35 18.27
N VAL A 66 -1.95 -28.49 17.21
CA VAL A 66 -0.58 -29.04 17.27
C VAL A 66 0.45 -27.93 17.49
N VAL A 67 1.49 -28.25 18.24
CA VAL A 67 2.60 -27.31 18.49
C VAL A 67 3.26 -26.91 17.18
N TRP A 68 3.39 -25.60 16.96
CA TRP A 68 4.03 -25.08 15.75
C TRP A 68 5.55 -25.24 15.84
N PRO A 69 6.24 -25.65 14.76
CA PRO A 69 7.69 -25.81 14.78
C PRO A 69 8.39 -24.49 15.09
N LEU A 70 9.54 -24.58 15.77
CA LEU A 70 10.36 -23.42 16.09
C LEU A 70 10.95 -22.84 14.79
N PRO A 71 10.72 -21.55 14.47
CA PRO A 71 11.26 -20.91 13.26
C PRO A 71 12.78 -21.03 13.15
N THR A 72 13.42 -21.13 14.32
CA THR A 72 14.85 -21.32 14.50
C THR A 72 15.39 -22.59 13.83
N GLU A 73 14.59 -23.65 13.75
CA GLU A 73 15.02 -24.92 13.13
C GLU A 73 14.67 -24.96 11.63
N VAL A 74 13.57 -24.33 11.23
CA VAL A 74 13.06 -24.35 9.85
C VAL A 74 13.86 -23.46 8.91
N PHE A 75 14.40 -22.34 9.41
CA PHE A 75 15.15 -21.37 8.61
C PHE A 75 16.66 -21.36 8.92
N ALA A 76 17.16 -22.38 9.62
CA ALA A 76 18.57 -22.50 9.93
C ALA A 76 19.41 -22.70 8.67
N LEU A 77 20.32 -21.75 8.43
CA LEU A 77 21.45 -21.94 7.53
C LEU A 77 22.64 -22.42 8.38
N THR A 78 23.11 -23.64 8.15
CA THR A 78 24.30 -24.18 8.80
C THR A 78 25.55 -23.66 8.09
N VAL A 79 26.28 -22.76 8.75
CA VAL A 79 27.54 -22.20 8.25
C VAL A 79 28.65 -22.57 9.22
N ALA A 80 29.70 -23.25 8.74
CA ALA A 80 30.85 -23.67 9.54
C ALA A 80 30.53 -24.47 10.82
N GLY A 81 29.48 -25.30 10.79
CA GLY A 81 29.08 -26.15 11.94
C GLY A 81 28.22 -25.43 12.99
N VAL A 82 27.94 -24.14 12.82
CA VAL A 82 27.04 -23.36 13.67
C VAL A 82 25.76 -23.09 12.89
N SER A 83 24.61 -23.52 13.41
CA SER A 83 23.31 -23.14 12.86
C SER A 83 23.06 -21.67 13.19
N VAL A 84 22.94 -20.81 12.18
CA VAL A 84 22.55 -19.40 12.36
C VAL A 84 21.11 -19.24 11.88
N PRO A 85 20.13 -19.32 12.80
CA PRO A 85 18.72 -19.55 12.46
C PRO A 85 18.00 -18.42 11.73
N LEU A 86 18.51 -17.20 11.89
CA LEU A 86 17.85 -15.97 11.42
C LEU A 86 18.62 -15.29 10.29
N LEU A 87 19.75 -15.86 9.88
CA LEU A 87 20.64 -15.23 8.91
C LEU A 87 20.01 -15.09 7.53
N LEU A 88 19.26 -16.12 7.08
CA LEU A 88 18.59 -16.12 5.78
C LEU A 88 17.52 -15.01 5.70
N ILE A 89 16.71 -14.89 6.75
CA ILE A 89 15.66 -13.87 6.85
C ILE A 89 16.29 -12.47 6.93
N ALA A 90 17.37 -12.33 7.71
CA ALA A 90 18.09 -11.07 7.86
C ALA A 90 18.69 -10.58 6.54
N ILE A 91 19.36 -11.45 5.78
CA ILE A 91 19.97 -11.10 4.49
C ILE A 91 18.90 -10.72 3.46
N MET A 92 17.84 -11.51 3.34
CA MET A 92 16.76 -11.22 2.39
C MET A 92 16.13 -9.85 2.66
N THR A 93 15.85 -9.56 3.94
CA THR A 93 15.25 -8.29 4.36
C THR A 93 16.21 -7.12 4.14
N PHE A 94 17.49 -7.28 4.47
CA PHE A 94 18.52 -6.26 4.25
C PHE A 94 18.63 -5.89 2.76
N ILE A 95 18.65 -6.88 1.87
CA ILE A 95 18.71 -6.66 0.42
C ILE A 95 17.46 -5.92 -0.07
N LEU A 96 16.26 -6.33 0.36
CA LEU A 96 15.00 -5.71 -0.09
C LEU A 96 14.84 -4.26 0.40
N ILE A 97 15.17 -3.99 1.67
CA ILE A 97 15.11 -2.61 2.22
C ILE A 97 16.13 -1.71 1.51
N THR A 98 17.37 -2.19 1.37
CA THR A 98 18.43 -1.43 0.69
C THR A 98 18.05 -1.18 -0.78
N SER A 99 17.48 -2.18 -1.48
CA SER A 99 17.02 -2.05 -2.86
C SER A 99 15.83 -1.09 -3.02
N SER A 100 14.95 -0.98 -2.02
CA SER A 100 13.88 0.03 -2.01
C SER A 100 14.46 1.45 -1.86
N GLY A 101 15.46 1.61 -0.99
CA GLY A 101 16.18 2.87 -0.81
C GLY A 101 16.91 3.33 -2.07
N THR A 102 17.57 2.42 -2.80
CA THR A 102 18.24 2.76 -4.06
C THR A 102 17.26 3.19 -5.15
N MET A 103 16.07 2.58 -5.22
CA MET A 103 15.01 3.01 -6.15
C MET A 103 14.50 4.42 -5.82
N ALA A 104 14.25 4.73 -4.55
CA ALA A 104 13.82 6.05 -4.12
C ALA A 104 14.86 7.14 -4.47
N LEU A 105 16.15 6.82 -4.28
CA LEU A 105 17.25 7.70 -4.67
C LEU A 105 17.31 7.88 -6.20
N ALA A 106 17.16 6.81 -6.98
CA ALA A 106 17.15 6.86 -8.44
C ALA A 106 16.01 7.75 -8.96
N VAL A 107 14.82 7.65 -8.37
CA VAL A 107 13.67 8.51 -8.71
C VAL A 107 13.96 9.98 -8.39
N ASN A 108 14.58 10.27 -7.24
CA ASN A 108 15.00 11.63 -6.87
C ASN A 108 16.01 12.19 -7.89
N MET A 109 17.03 11.42 -8.28
CA MET A 109 18.00 11.82 -9.29
C MET A 109 17.39 12.00 -10.69
N GLY A 110 16.39 11.19 -11.02
CA GLY A 110 15.58 11.33 -12.23
C GLY A 110 14.84 12.67 -12.30
N TYR A 111 14.21 13.10 -11.20
CA TYR A 111 13.60 14.44 -11.11
C TYR A 111 14.62 15.57 -11.24
N ARG A 112 15.86 15.36 -10.76
CA ARG A 112 16.95 16.35 -10.83
C ARG A 112 17.69 16.34 -12.18
N GLY A 113 17.33 15.46 -13.12
CA GLY A 113 17.97 15.35 -14.43
C GLY A 113 19.38 14.77 -14.43
N ASN A 114 19.85 14.20 -13.31
CA ASN A 114 21.21 13.69 -13.16
C ASN A 114 21.31 12.23 -13.62
N LYS A 115 21.53 12.03 -14.93
CA LYS A 115 21.54 10.71 -15.59
C LYS A 115 22.77 9.83 -15.32
N LYS A 116 23.76 10.30 -14.56
CA LYS A 116 25.09 9.66 -14.41
C LYS A 116 25.53 9.43 -12.95
N ALA A 117 24.66 9.63 -11.98
CA ALA A 117 24.97 9.37 -10.57
C ALA A 117 24.75 7.89 -10.22
#